data_AF-M1D168-F1
#
_entry.id   AF-M1D168-F1
#
_cell.length_a   1.000
_cell.length_b   1.000
_cell.length_c   1.000
_cell.angle_alpha   90.00
_cell.angle_beta   90.00
_cell.angle_gamma   90.00
#
_symmetry.space_group_name_H-M   'P 1'
#
loop_
_entity.id
_entity.type
_entity.pdbx_description
1 polymer ?
#
loop_
_entity_poly.entity_id
_entity_poly.type
_entity_poly.pdbx_seq_one_letter_code
_entity_poly.pdbx_strand_id
1 'polypeptide(L)'
;MLTEDVLPTYQTVINTWDGVRDETGSSPCPWAIWTRAWTAEENRHGDLLRTYLYISGRVDMLMVEKTLQYLIGAGIDIGLENNPYLGYVYASFQERATCSSHGNMARLAIKGGDPMLAHICGTIAADEKRHEHVYTRIVKKLLEVDPNATMLAIAHMMKKKIIMPMHLIYDGQDPNIFEHFSAIGERQGIYTSRHYAEILEFFITRWKLEKLEGLIGEARRAQDYVCGLPPRVRKLESRAKKIEPRQVKFSWIFNKQVSA
;
A
#
# COMPACT_ATOMS: atom_id res chain seq x y z
N MET A 1 2.29 10.50 -3.84
CA MET A 1 2.84 11.70 -3.17
C MET A 1 2.31 11.81 -1.75
N LEU A 2 1.03 12.16 -1.52
CA LEU A 2 0.51 12.27 -0.14
C LEU A 2 0.73 11.00 0.69
N THR A 3 0.53 9.83 0.08
CA THR A 3 0.86 8.54 0.72
C THR A 3 2.34 8.42 1.06
N GLU A 4 3.27 8.86 0.21
CA GLU A 4 4.72 8.79 0.52
C GLU A 4 5.10 9.75 1.65
N ASP A 5 4.51 10.95 1.65
CA ASP A 5 4.88 12.01 2.59
C ASP A 5 4.41 11.76 4.03
N VAL A 6 3.56 10.76 4.24
CA VAL A 6 3.07 10.31 5.57
C VAL A 6 4.05 9.30 6.21
N LEU A 7 5.26 9.19 5.66
CA LEU A 7 6.34 8.34 6.12
C LEU A 7 6.58 8.30 7.64
N PRO A 8 6.49 9.42 8.42
CA PRO A 8 6.64 9.35 9.88
C PRO A 8 5.66 8.36 10.53
N THR A 9 4.43 8.28 10.01
CA THR A 9 3.41 7.33 10.47
C THR A 9 3.84 5.89 10.17
N TYR A 10 4.41 5.61 8.99
CA TYR A 10 4.80 4.24 8.62
C TYR A 10 5.96 3.72 9.44
N GLN A 11 6.99 4.56 9.63
CA GLN A 11 8.10 4.20 10.53
C GLN A 11 7.62 3.98 11.96
N THR A 12 6.69 4.82 12.43
CA THR A 12 6.06 4.65 13.76
C THR A 12 5.35 3.31 13.86
N VAL A 13 4.53 2.95 12.86
CA VAL A 13 3.82 1.65 12.83
C VAL A 13 4.80 0.48 12.89
N ILE A 14 5.87 0.49 12.10
CA ILE A 14 6.89 -0.58 12.15
C ILE A 14 7.53 -0.67 13.54
N ASN A 15 7.80 0.48 14.16
CA ASN A 15 8.32 0.56 15.53
C ASN A 15 7.30 0.25 16.62
N THR A 16 6.05 -0.07 16.28
CA THR A 16 5.10 -0.66 17.23
C THR A 16 5.16 -2.18 17.27
N TRP A 17 5.85 -2.83 16.34
CA TRP A 17 5.83 -4.29 16.21
C TRP A 17 6.77 -4.95 17.22
N ASP A 18 6.22 -5.92 17.95
CA ASP A 18 6.96 -6.64 18.98
C ASP A 18 8.12 -7.44 18.37
N GLY A 19 9.27 -7.43 19.06
CA GLY A 19 10.48 -8.16 18.68
C GLY A 19 11.30 -7.55 17.54
N VAL A 20 10.79 -6.52 16.84
CA VAL A 20 11.46 -5.92 15.67
C VAL A 20 11.61 -4.40 15.73
N ARG A 21 10.92 -3.73 16.67
CA ARG A 21 11.00 -2.28 16.85
C ARG A 21 12.39 -1.76 17.22
N ASP A 22 12.65 -0.50 16.88
CA ASP A 22 13.84 0.22 17.32
C ASP A 22 13.65 0.81 18.73
N GLU A 23 14.26 0.19 19.73
CA GLU A 23 14.13 0.59 21.14
C GLU A 23 14.79 1.94 21.47
N THR A 24 15.73 2.42 20.66
CA THR A 24 16.55 3.61 21.01
C THR A 24 16.61 4.66 19.90
N GLY A 25 16.01 4.41 18.75
CA GLY A 25 16.19 5.22 17.53
C GLY A 25 17.56 5.04 16.86
N SER A 26 18.42 4.18 17.42
CA SER A 26 19.77 3.88 16.92
C SER A 26 20.19 2.46 17.24
N SER A 27 19.24 1.56 17.56
CA SER A 27 19.54 0.19 17.94
C SER A 27 20.36 -0.52 16.85
N PRO A 28 21.41 -1.29 17.21
CA PRO A 28 22.21 -2.06 16.25
C PRO A 28 21.50 -3.34 15.80
N CYS A 29 20.28 -3.61 16.29
CA CYS A 29 19.46 -4.73 15.85
C CYS A 29 19.24 -4.67 14.32
N PRO A 30 19.41 -5.77 13.58
CA PRO A 30 19.18 -5.80 12.13
C PRO A 30 17.79 -5.31 11.71
N TRP A 31 16.76 -5.57 12.53
CA TRP A 31 15.41 -5.07 12.28
C TRP A 31 15.33 -3.54 12.36
N ALA A 32 15.93 -2.95 13.39
CA ALA A 32 15.99 -1.50 13.54
C ALA A 32 16.83 -0.84 12.44
N ILE A 33 17.95 -1.47 12.04
CA ILE A 33 18.77 -1.02 10.90
C ILE A 33 17.94 -1.03 9.62
N TRP A 34 17.20 -2.12 9.34
CA TRP A 34 16.30 -2.19 8.19
C TRP A 34 15.25 -1.09 8.24
N THR A 35 14.53 -0.92 9.35
CA THR A 35 13.50 0.10 9.49
C THR A 35 14.05 1.50 9.20
N ARG A 36 15.20 1.88 9.77
CA ARG A 36 15.81 3.19 9.50
C ARG A 36 16.28 3.34 8.05
N ALA A 37 16.89 2.31 7.48
CA ALA A 37 17.39 2.33 6.10
C ALA A 37 16.24 2.38 5.07
N TRP A 38 15.21 1.57 5.26
CA TRP A 38 13.98 1.59 4.47
C TRP A 38 13.34 2.98 4.53
N THR A 39 13.15 3.55 5.72
CA THR A 39 12.63 4.92 5.87
C THR A 39 13.49 5.96 5.16
N ALA A 40 14.82 5.83 5.21
CA ALA A 40 15.71 6.73 4.47
C ALA A 40 15.56 6.61 2.95
N GLU A 41 15.30 5.41 2.43
CA GLU A 41 15.01 5.20 1.01
C GLU A 41 13.66 5.82 0.62
N GLU A 42 12.61 5.53 1.38
CA GLU A 42 11.23 6.02 1.21
C GLU A 42 11.11 7.54 1.21
N ASN A 43 11.88 8.22 2.08
CA ASN A 43 11.82 9.68 2.19
C ASN A 43 12.04 10.37 0.83
N ARG A 44 12.91 9.80 -0.01
CA ARG A 44 13.22 10.35 -1.34
C ARG A 44 12.02 10.31 -2.29
N HIS A 45 11.08 9.38 -2.10
CA HIS A 45 9.91 9.23 -2.98
C HIS A 45 8.98 10.43 -2.82
N GLY A 46 8.67 10.77 -1.56
CA GLY A 46 7.88 11.93 -1.18
C GLY A 46 8.50 13.23 -1.66
N ASP A 47 9.77 13.47 -1.32
CA ASP A 47 10.52 14.66 -1.71
C ASP A 47 10.53 14.89 -3.23
N LEU A 48 10.78 13.84 -4.01
CA LEU A 48 10.83 13.91 -5.46
C LEU A 48 9.45 14.23 -6.07
N LEU A 49 8.41 13.53 -5.64
CA LEU A 49 7.05 13.75 -6.14
C LEU A 49 6.51 15.12 -5.73
N ARG A 50 6.79 15.56 -4.49
CA ARG A 50 6.38 16.88 -3.99
C ARG A 50 7.05 17.99 -4.80
N THR A 51 8.35 17.89 -5.01
CA THR A 51 9.11 18.87 -5.81
C THR A 51 8.58 18.93 -7.25
N TYR A 52 8.34 17.77 -7.87
CA TYR A 52 7.75 17.69 -9.21
C TYR A 52 6.38 18.38 -9.26
N LEU A 53 5.48 18.07 -8.32
CA LEU A 53 4.15 18.66 -8.26
C LEU A 53 4.20 20.18 -8.04
N TYR A 54 5.06 20.66 -7.15
CA TYR A 54 5.27 22.09 -6.88
C TYR A 54 5.70 22.83 -8.15
N ILE A 55 6.73 22.34 -8.84
CA ILE A 55 7.28 22.97 -10.06
C ILE A 55 6.29 22.89 -11.22
N SER A 56 5.45 21.85 -11.28
CA SER A 56 4.47 21.68 -12.36
C SER A 56 3.48 22.85 -12.46
N GLY A 57 3.19 23.53 -11.35
CA GLY A 57 2.15 24.57 -11.27
C GLY A 57 0.73 24.06 -11.56
N ARG A 58 0.50 22.74 -11.52
CA ARG A 58 -0.79 22.10 -11.88
C ARG A 58 -1.71 21.84 -10.69
N VAL A 59 -1.17 21.90 -9.47
CA VAL A 59 -1.87 21.56 -8.23
C VAL A 59 -1.84 22.73 -7.24
N ASP A 60 -2.83 22.77 -6.35
CA ASP A 60 -2.89 23.71 -5.23
C ASP A 60 -2.06 23.16 -4.06
N MET A 61 -0.80 23.60 -3.96
CA MET A 61 0.11 23.09 -2.94
C MET A 61 -0.33 23.43 -1.51
N LEU A 62 -1.05 24.53 -1.29
CA LEU A 62 -1.61 24.85 0.03
C LEU A 62 -2.60 23.76 0.48
N MET A 63 -3.48 23.34 -0.42
CA MET A 63 -4.46 22.29 -0.12
C MET A 63 -3.81 20.92 0.03
N VAL A 64 -2.78 20.63 -0.75
CA VAL A 64 -1.99 19.39 -0.63
C VAL A 64 -1.28 19.33 0.72
N GLU A 65 -0.57 20.39 1.12
CA GLU A 65 0.15 20.48 2.40
C GLU A 65 -0.80 20.41 3.60
N LYS A 66 -1.96 21.09 3.53
CA LYS A 66 -3.02 20.99 4.54
C LYS A 66 -3.54 19.55 4.68
N THR A 67 -3.74 18.86 3.56
CA THR A 67 -4.17 17.45 3.53
C THR A 67 -3.12 16.56 4.18
N LEU A 68 -1.84 16.78 3.87
CA LEU A 68 -0.73 16.05 4.47
C LEU A 68 -0.69 16.25 5.99
N GLN A 69 -0.85 17.50 6.45
CA GLN A 69 -0.88 17.82 7.88
C GLN A 69 -2.01 17.07 8.61
N TYR A 70 -3.22 17.05 8.05
CA TYR A 70 -4.32 16.26 8.61
C TYR A 70 -4.01 14.77 8.63
N LEU A 71 -3.48 14.23 7.53
CA LEU A 71 -3.24 12.80 7.40
C LEU A 71 -2.15 12.31 8.39
N ILE A 72 -1.06 13.07 8.56
CA ILE A 72 -0.04 12.77 9.59
C ILE A 72 -0.67 12.85 10.99
N GLY A 73 -1.47 13.89 11.27
CA GLY A 73 -2.13 14.07 12.56
C GLY A 73 -3.18 13.01 12.89
N ALA A 74 -3.87 12.49 11.87
CA ALA A 74 -4.83 11.39 12.01
C ALA A 74 -4.13 10.05 12.22
N GLY A 75 -2.93 9.87 11.65
CA GLY A 75 -2.20 8.61 11.70
C GLY A 75 -2.90 7.51 10.90
N ILE A 76 -2.76 6.28 11.37
CA ILE A 76 -3.33 5.11 10.72
C ILE A 76 -3.74 4.07 11.77
N ASP A 77 -4.93 3.47 11.60
CA ASP A 77 -5.30 2.25 12.31
C ASP A 77 -5.64 1.16 11.30
N ILE A 78 -4.80 0.13 11.27
CA ILE A 78 -4.92 -1.04 10.39
C ILE A 78 -5.07 -2.34 11.17
N GLY A 79 -5.27 -2.24 12.50
CA GLY A 79 -5.55 -3.40 13.36
C GLY A 79 -4.46 -4.48 13.32
N LEU A 80 -3.18 -4.08 13.33
CA LEU A 80 -2.01 -4.97 13.33
C LEU A 80 -1.66 -5.50 14.72
N GLU A 81 -2.26 -5.00 15.79
CA GLU A 81 -2.15 -5.57 17.16
C GLU A 81 -0.69 -5.74 17.63
N ASN A 82 0.20 -4.81 17.25
CA ASN A 82 1.66 -4.87 17.51
C ASN A 82 2.35 -6.14 16.96
N ASN A 83 1.66 -6.92 16.12
CA ASN A 83 2.09 -8.25 15.73
C ASN A 83 2.94 -8.20 14.44
N PRO A 84 4.22 -8.59 14.47
CA PRO A 84 5.09 -8.55 13.29
C PRO A 84 4.62 -9.50 12.17
N TYR A 85 3.91 -10.60 12.46
CA TYR A 85 3.35 -11.47 11.42
C TYR A 85 2.30 -10.73 10.59
N LEU A 86 1.39 -10.01 11.24
CA LEU A 86 0.39 -9.18 10.56
C LEU A 86 1.07 -8.03 9.82
N GLY A 87 2.03 -7.37 10.48
CA GLY A 87 2.79 -6.26 9.92
C GLY A 87 3.55 -6.61 8.64
N TYR A 88 4.30 -7.71 8.64
CA TYR A 88 5.08 -8.11 7.46
C TYR A 88 4.21 -8.64 6.31
N VAL A 89 3.07 -9.27 6.61
CA VAL A 89 2.07 -9.58 5.57
C VAL A 89 1.52 -8.29 4.97
N TYR A 90 1.11 -7.34 5.81
CA TYR A 90 0.60 -6.04 5.36
C TYR A 90 1.62 -5.29 4.49
N ALA A 91 2.86 -5.15 4.96
CA ALA A 91 3.93 -4.47 4.24
C ALA A 91 4.21 -5.13 2.88
N SER A 92 4.26 -6.48 2.82
CA SER A 92 4.44 -7.20 1.55
C SER A 92 3.37 -6.82 0.51
N PHE A 93 2.10 -6.74 0.94
CA PHE A 93 1.00 -6.37 0.06
C PHE A 93 1.04 -4.90 -0.36
N GLN A 94 1.35 -3.99 0.55
CA GLN A 94 1.43 -2.55 0.25
C GLN A 94 2.54 -2.24 -0.74
N GLU A 95 3.75 -2.73 -0.50
CA GLU A 95 4.92 -2.54 -1.37
C GLU A 95 4.69 -3.04 -2.79
N ARG A 96 3.93 -4.14 -2.92
CA ARG A 96 3.53 -4.63 -4.23
C ARG A 96 2.48 -3.73 -4.89
N ALA A 97 1.54 -3.21 -4.11
CA ALA A 97 0.50 -2.31 -4.59
C ALA A 97 1.10 -0.97 -5.05
N THR A 98 2.02 -0.38 -4.29
CA THR A 98 2.75 0.86 -4.63
C THR A 98 3.65 0.65 -5.85
N CYS A 99 4.43 -0.44 -5.91
CA CYS A 99 5.22 -0.81 -7.09
C CYS A 99 4.35 -0.88 -8.37
N SER A 100 3.19 -1.55 -8.28
CA SER A 100 2.25 -1.62 -9.41
C SER A 100 1.65 -0.26 -9.77
N SER A 101 1.28 0.54 -8.76
CA SER A 101 0.66 1.85 -8.94
C SER A 101 1.61 2.83 -9.59
N HIS A 102 2.85 2.94 -9.10
CA HIS A 102 3.91 3.75 -9.70
C HIS A 102 4.27 3.28 -11.10
N GLY A 103 4.34 1.97 -11.34
CA GLY A 103 4.54 1.42 -12.68
C GLY A 103 3.41 1.77 -13.65
N ASN A 104 2.15 1.77 -13.20
CA ASN A 104 1.00 2.20 -14.00
C ASN A 104 1.04 3.71 -14.26
N MET A 105 1.36 4.52 -13.26
CA MET A 105 1.56 5.97 -13.40
C MET A 105 2.66 6.30 -14.40
N ALA A 106 3.79 5.56 -14.38
CA ALA A 106 4.86 5.73 -15.36
C ALA A 106 4.37 5.51 -16.80
N ARG A 107 3.56 4.46 -17.02
CA ARG A 107 2.95 4.17 -18.33
C ARG A 107 1.98 5.27 -18.77
N LEU A 108 1.20 5.83 -17.85
CA LEU A 108 0.30 6.96 -18.12
C LEU A 108 1.09 8.22 -18.47
N ALA A 109 2.18 8.50 -17.75
CA ALA A 109 3.06 9.64 -18.03
C ALA A 109 3.67 9.56 -19.44
N ILE A 110 4.15 8.39 -19.87
CA ILE A 110 4.63 8.18 -21.25
C ILE A 110 3.53 8.50 -22.27
N LYS A 111 2.32 7.96 -22.07
CA LYS A 111 1.17 8.24 -22.95
C LYS A 111 0.77 9.72 -22.95
N GLY A 112 0.96 10.40 -21.83
CA GLY A 112 0.74 11.83 -21.67
C GLY A 112 1.86 12.70 -22.24
N GLY A 113 2.92 12.11 -22.81
CA GLY A 113 4.05 12.85 -23.39
C GLY A 113 5.05 13.39 -22.35
N ASP A 114 5.06 12.85 -21.14
CA ASP A 114 5.96 13.27 -20.06
C ASP A 114 6.97 12.16 -19.69
N PRO A 115 8.11 12.09 -20.39
CA PRO A 115 9.13 11.08 -20.14
C PRO A 115 9.85 11.29 -18.79
N MET A 116 9.87 12.51 -18.25
CA MET A 116 10.52 12.80 -16.97
C MET A 116 9.68 12.27 -15.81
N LEU A 117 8.37 12.54 -15.80
CA LEU A 117 7.46 11.97 -14.83
C LEU A 117 7.44 10.43 -14.91
N ALA A 118 7.53 9.88 -16.12
CA ALA A 118 7.65 8.43 -16.30
C ALA A 118 8.91 7.86 -15.65
N HIS A 119 10.05 8.54 -15.81
CA HIS A 119 11.31 8.14 -15.18
C HIS A 119 11.25 8.25 -13.65
N ILE A 120 10.66 9.31 -13.12
CA ILE A 120 10.42 9.50 -11.67
C ILE A 120 9.61 8.32 -11.12
N CYS A 121 8.42 8.06 -11.69
CA CYS A 121 7.54 6.99 -11.24
C CYS A 121 8.20 5.60 -11.39
N GLY A 122 8.93 5.36 -12.48
CA GLY A 122 9.64 4.10 -12.70
C GLY A 122 10.77 3.85 -11.71
N THR A 123 11.47 4.92 -11.31
CA THR A 123 12.55 4.85 -10.31
C THR A 123 11.99 4.50 -8.93
N ILE A 124 10.90 5.17 -8.52
CA ILE A 124 10.20 4.84 -7.28
C ILE A 124 9.73 3.39 -7.31
N ALA A 125 9.04 2.96 -8.39
CA ALA A 125 8.59 1.57 -8.53
C ALA A 125 9.71 0.52 -8.41
N ALA A 126 10.94 0.86 -8.80
CA ALA A 126 12.10 -0.03 -8.65
C ALA A 126 12.57 -0.17 -7.20
N ASP A 127 12.39 0.86 -6.35
CA ASP A 127 12.67 0.79 -4.91
C ASP A 127 11.65 -0.10 -4.20
N GLU A 128 10.37 0.19 -4.44
CA GLU A 128 9.22 -0.58 -3.94
C GLU A 128 9.35 -2.08 -4.26
N LYS A 129 9.89 -2.40 -5.45
CA LYS A 129 10.12 -3.79 -5.86
C LYS A 129 11.16 -4.49 -4.99
N ARG A 130 12.20 -3.79 -4.55
CA ARG A 130 13.24 -4.34 -3.66
C ARG A 130 12.70 -4.49 -2.24
N HIS A 131 11.92 -3.53 -1.77
CA HIS A 131 11.26 -3.60 -0.46
C HIS A 131 10.25 -4.75 -0.41
N GLU A 132 9.39 -4.90 -1.43
CA GLU A 132 8.51 -6.07 -1.60
C GLU A 132 9.30 -7.37 -1.48
N HIS A 133 10.46 -7.45 -2.12
CA HIS A 133 11.29 -8.65 -2.09
C HIS A 133 11.78 -8.98 -0.68
N VAL A 134 12.16 -7.98 0.11
CA VAL A 134 12.59 -8.16 1.51
C VAL A 134 11.44 -8.68 2.36
N TYR A 135 10.29 -8.01 2.36
CA TYR A 135 9.14 -8.42 3.17
C TYR A 135 8.59 -9.79 2.75
N THR A 136 8.58 -10.09 1.45
CA THR A 136 8.23 -11.41 0.93
C THR A 136 9.13 -12.51 1.48
N ARG A 137 10.44 -12.25 1.61
CA ARG A 137 11.40 -13.20 2.17
C ARG A 137 11.21 -13.39 3.66
N ILE A 138 10.87 -12.33 4.40
CA ILE A 138 10.55 -12.41 5.82
C ILE A 138 9.34 -13.31 6.03
N VAL A 139 8.22 -13.05 5.37
CA VAL A 139 7.01 -13.88 5.49
C VAL A 139 7.26 -15.32 5.04
N LYS A 140 8.04 -15.53 3.98
CA LYS A 140 8.47 -16.87 3.57
C LYS A 140 9.20 -17.58 4.71
N LYS A 141 10.12 -16.89 5.40
CA LYS A 141 10.85 -17.49 6.53
C LYS A 141 9.92 -17.80 7.70
N LEU A 142 8.96 -16.92 7.98
CA LEU A 142 7.93 -17.15 9.00
C LEU A 142 7.09 -18.40 8.68
N LEU A 143 6.71 -18.63 7.43
CA LEU A 143 6.03 -19.86 7.01
C LEU A 143 6.89 -21.12 7.17
N GLU A 144 8.22 -21.02 7.11
CA GLU A 144 9.12 -22.16 7.35
C GLU A 144 9.24 -22.51 8.84
N VAL A 145 9.25 -21.50 9.73
CA VAL A 145 9.52 -21.69 11.16
C VAL A 145 8.25 -21.79 12.01
N ASP A 146 7.17 -21.12 11.60
CA ASP A 146 5.87 -21.13 12.26
C ASP A 146 4.74 -21.09 11.21
N PRO A 147 4.52 -22.20 10.47
CA PRO A 147 3.56 -22.25 9.38
C PRO A 147 2.12 -21.99 9.84
N ASN A 148 1.75 -22.46 11.04
CA ASN A 148 0.39 -22.33 11.55
C ASN A 148 0.06 -20.88 11.91
N ALA A 149 0.88 -20.21 12.72
CA ALA A 149 0.63 -18.81 13.08
C ALA A 149 0.72 -17.89 11.86
N THR A 150 1.68 -18.12 10.96
CA THR A 150 1.82 -17.31 9.76
C THR A 150 0.63 -17.47 8.82
N MET A 151 0.09 -18.68 8.66
CA MET A 151 -1.12 -18.89 7.85
C MET A 151 -2.34 -18.17 8.44
N LEU A 152 -2.49 -18.20 9.77
CA LEU A 152 -3.56 -17.48 10.46
C LEU A 152 -3.40 -15.97 10.28
N ALA A 153 -2.18 -15.44 10.39
CA ALA A 153 -1.87 -14.03 10.15
C ALA A 153 -2.24 -13.59 8.72
N ILE A 154 -1.86 -14.38 7.71
CA ILE A 154 -2.24 -14.12 6.31
C ILE A 154 -3.76 -14.08 6.17
N ALA A 155 -4.47 -15.09 6.69
CA ALA A 155 -5.92 -15.14 6.62
C ALA A 155 -6.60 -14.00 7.37
N HIS A 156 -6.06 -13.57 8.52
CA HIS A 156 -6.56 -12.43 9.29
C HIS A 156 -6.50 -11.14 8.47
N MET A 157 -5.35 -10.87 7.86
CA MET A 157 -5.18 -9.70 7.00
C MET A 157 -6.11 -9.73 5.78
N MET A 158 -6.33 -10.91 5.20
CA MET A 158 -7.27 -11.06 4.08
C MET A 158 -8.74 -10.87 4.50
N LYS A 159 -9.12 -11.30 5.71
CA LYS A 159 -10.48 -11.09 6.25
C LYS A 159 -10.75 -9.62 6.57
N LYS A 160 -9.79 -8.92 7.18
CA LYS A 160 -9.88 -7.48 7.45
C LYS A 160 -9.80 -6.63 6.16
N LYS A 161 -9.36 -7.24 5.05
CA LYS A 161 -8.91 -6.58 3.82
C LYS A 161 -7.65 -5.76 4.07
N ILE A 162 -6.80 -5.66 3.07
CA ILE A 162 -5.63 -4.79 3.16
C ILE A 162 -6.12 -3.34 3.00
N ILE A 163 -6.25 -2.65 4.13
CA ILE A 163 -6.67 -1.25 4.20
C ILE A 163 -5.55 -0.38 3.61
N MET A 164 -5.90 0.62 2.81
CA MET A 164 -4.92 1.56 2.26
C MET A 164 -4.38 2.49 3.37
N PRO A 165 -3.09 2.85 3.38
CA PRO A 165 -2.53 3.67 4.44
C PRO A 165 -3.20 5.04 4.58
N MET A 166 -3.66 5.61 3.46
CA MET A 166 -4.31 6.92 3.40
C MET A 166 -5.82 6.89 3.66
N HIS A 167 -6.40 5.84 4.24
CA HIS A 167 -7.86 5.70 4.38
C HIS A 167 -8.53 6.79 5.26
N LEU A 168 -7.76 7.52 6.07
CA LEU A 168 -8.22 8.66 6.87
C LEU A 168 -7.89 10.03 6.25
N ILE A 169 -7.58 10.06 4.95
CA ILE A 169 -7.25 11.32 4.25
C ILE A 169 -8.40 12.33 4.34
N TYR A 170 -8.05 13.59 4.61
CA TYR A 170 -8.99 14.70 4.70
C TYR A 170 -8.31 16.00 4.29
N ASP A 171 -8.97 16.79 3.45
CA ASP A 171 -8.43 18.07 2.95
C ASP A 171 -8.98 19.30 3.69
N GLY A 172 -9.87 19.10 4.67
CA GLY A 172 -10.58 20.18 5.36
C GLY A 172 -11.93 20.54 4.73
N GLN A 173 -12.39 19.85 3.69
CA GLN A 173 -13.63 20.15 2.97
C GLN A 173 -14.44 18.89 2.64
N ASP A 174 -13.80 17.86 2.09
CA ASP A 174 -14.47 16.67 1.58
C ASP A 174 -14.26 15.47 2.51
N PRO A 175 -15.31 15.02 3.23
CA PRO A 175 -15.21 13.88 4.13
C PRO A 175 -15.06 12.53 3.41
N ASN A 176 -15.34 12.47 2.10
CA ASN A 176 -15.28 11.23 1.30
C ASN A 176 -14.11 11.26 0.30
N ILE A 177 -13.12 12.12 0.51
CA ILE A 177 -12.04 12.35 -0.45
C ILE A 177 -11.24 11.08 -0.77
N PHE A 178 -11.12 10.14 0.17
CA PHE A 178 -10.51 8.83 -0.07
C PHE A 178 -11.27 8.02 -1.12
N GLU A 179 -12.60 7.95 -1.01
CA GLU A 179 -13.45 7.21 -1.94
C GLU A 179 -13.41 7.85 -3.32
N HIS A 180 -13.53 9.18 -3.38
CA HIS A 180 -13.43 9.94 -4.62
C HIS A 180 -12.06 9.75 -5.30
N PHE A 181 -10.95 9.83 -4.55
CA PHE A 181 -9.61 9.59 -5.07
C PHE A 181 -9.44 8.15 -5.58
N SER A 182 -9.94 7.18 -4.82
CA SER A 182 -9.87 5.76 -5.18
C SER A 182 -10.65 5.46 -6.46
N ALA A 183 -11.83 6.07 -6.65
CA ALA A 183 -12.62 5.94 -7.86
C ALA A 183 -11.88 6.46 -9.11
N ILE A 184 -11.19 7.61 -8.99
CA ILE A 184 -10.32 8.13 -10.06
C ILE A 184 -9.19 7.14 -10.37
N GLY A 185 -8.52 6.62 -9.34
CA GLY A 185 -7.45 5.63 -9.49
C GLY A 185 -7.90 4.35 -10.20
N GLU A 186 -9.08 3.84 -9.83
CA GLU A 186 -9.69 2.66 -10.43
C GLU A 186 -10.04 2.91 -11.90
N ARG A 187 -10.67 4.05 -12.20
CA ARG A 187 -11.05 4.42 -13.57
C ARG A 187 -9.85 4.63 -14.50
N GLN A 188 -8.78 5.24 -14.00
CA GLN A 188 -7.55 5.44 -14.76
C GLN A 188 -6.71 4.15 -14.87
N GLY A 189 -7.12 3.08 -14.20
CA GLY A 189 -6.39 1.82 -14.18
C GLY A 189 -5.06 1.89 -13.43
N ILE A 190 -4.91 2.82 -12.48
CA ILE A 190 -3.70 2.96 -11.65
C ILE A 190 -3.65 1.82 -10.62
N TYR A 191 -4.72 1.69 -9.85
CA TYR A 191 -4.91 0.60 -8.89
C TYR A 191 -6.39 0.23 -8.87
N THR A 192 -6.69 -1.06 -9.02
CA THR A 192 -8.06 -1.55 -9.23
C THR A 192 -8.29 -2.79 -8.39
N SER A 193 -9.55 -3.18 -8.23
CA SER A 193 -9.90 -4.46 -7.61
C SER A 193 -9.25 -5.67 -8.33
N ARG A 194 -8.98 -5.55 -9.64
CA ARG A 194 -8.23 -6.55 -10.41
C ARG A 194 -6.79 -6.67 -9.94
N HIS A 195 -6.10 -5.54 -9.77
CA HIS A 195 -4.73 -5.50 -9.27
C HIS A 195 -4.63 -6.09 -7.86
N TYR A 196 -5.61 -5.83 -7.00
CA TYR A 196 -5.68 -6.45 -5.67
C TYR A 196 -5.75 -7.99 -5.75
N ALA A 197 -6.59 -8.55 -6.64
CA ALA A 197 -6.67 -9.99 -6.85
C ALA A 197 -5.35 -10.57 -7.40
N GLU A 198 -4.70 -9.89 -8.34
CA GLU A 198 -3.41 -10.30 -8.90
C GLU A 198 -2.29 -10.32 -7.85
N ILE A 199 -2.28 -9.35 -6.92
CA ILE A 199 -1.35 -9.31 -5.79
C ILE A 199 -1.57 -10.52 -4.87
N LEU A 200 -2.83 -10.84 -4.58
CA LEU A 200 -3.18 -11.99 -3.76
C LEU A 200 -2.72 -13.31 -4.41
N GLU A 201 -2.98 -13.50 -5.69
CA GLU A 201 -2.54 -14.68 -6.45
C GLU A 201 -1.02 -14.79 -6.49
N PHE A 202 -0.34 -13.65 -6.66
CA PHE A 202 1.12 -13.60 -6.60
C PHE A 202 1.63 -14.13 -5.27
N PHE A 203 1.09 -13.67 -4.14
CA PHE A 203 1.56 -14.10 -2.82
C PHE A 203 1.19 -15.55 -2.49
N ILE A 204 0.00 -16.01 -2.88
CA ILE A 204 -0.39 -17.42 -2.78
C ILE A 204 0.63 -18.30 -3.51
N THR A 205 1.00 -17.92 -4.74
CA THR A 205 1.96 -18.66 -5.55
C THR A 205 3.38 -18.55 -5.00
N ARG A 206 3.81 -17.32 -4.66
CA ARG A 206 5.18 -17.00 -4.23
C ARG A 206 5.55 -17.69 -2.93
N TRP A 207 4.61 -17.73 -1.99
CA TRP A 207 4.75 -18.44 -0.73
C TRP A 207 4.33 -19.91 -0.80
N LYS A 208 3.87 -20.37 -1.97
CA LYS A 208 3.40 -21.74 -2.22
C LYS A 208 2.32 -22.18 -1.23
N LEU A 209 1.40 -21.27 -0.90
CA LEU A 209 0.44 -21.51 0.18
C LEU A 209 -0.41 -22.75 -0.06
N GLU A 210 -0.81 -23.05 -1.30
CA GLU A 210 -1.58 -24.27 -1.63
C GLU A 210 -0.84 -25.57 -1.34
N LYS A 211 0.49 -25.54 -1.41
CA LYS A 211 1.37 -26.71 -1.21
C LYS A 211 1.93 -26.77 0.21
N LEU A 212 1.49 -25.89 1.10
CA LEU A 212 1.97 -25.88 2.48
C LEU A 212 1.34 -27.05 3.25
N GLU A 213 2.20 -27.92 3.77
CA GLU A 213 1.85 -29.10 4.55
C GLU A 213 2.04 -28.84 6.06
N GLY A 214 1.57 -29.75 6.91
CA GLY A 214 1.74 -29.64 8.37
C GLY A 214 0.87 -28.59 9.07
N LEU A 215 -0.11 -28.00 8.35
CA LEU A 215 -1.11 -27.12 8.93
C LEU A 215 -2.19 -27.93 9.67
N ILE A 216 -2.56 -27.48 10.87
CA ILE A 216 -3.55 -28.13 11.71
C ILE A 216 -4.72 -27.20 12.05
N GLY A 217 -5.88 -27.79 12.35
CA GLY A 217 -7.04 -27.07 12.88
C GLY A 217 -7.45 -25.83 12.07
N GLU A 218 -7.41 -24.67 12.71
CA GLU A 218 -7.78 -23.39 12.11
C GLU A 218 -6.85 -22.96 10.97
N ALA A 219 -5.55 -23.29 11.05
CA ALA A 219 -4.59 -22.90 10.03
C ALA A 219 -4.87 -23.58 8.68
N ARG A 220 -5.36 -24.84 8.71
CA ARG A 220 -5.78 -25.52 7.48
C ARG A 220 -7.01 -24.85 6.85
N ARG A 221 -8.00 -24.47 7.67
CA ARG A 221 -9.17 -23.70 7.18
C ARG A 221 -8.78 -22.33 6.65
N ALA A 222 -7.79 -21.68 7.27
CA ALA A 222 -7.23 -20.42 6.83
C ALA A 222 -6.56 -20.55 5.45
N GLN A 223 -5.79 -21.62 5.21
CA GLN A 223 -5.21 -21.92 3.91
C GLN A 223 -6.28 -22.06 2.83
N ASP A 224 -7.33 -22.86 3.07
CA ASP A 224 -8.43 -23.06 2.11
C ASP A 224 -9.14 -21.73 1.81
N TYR A 225 -9.38 -20.91 2.84
CA TYR A 225 -9.97 -19.58 2.68
C TYR A 225 -9.10 -18.65 1.81
N VAL A 226 -7.81 -18.54 2.12
CA VAL A 226 -6.87 -17.65 1.40
C VAL A 226 -6.72 -18.09 -0.04
N CYS A 227 -6.50 -19.39 -0.30
CA CYS A 227 -6.30 -19.91 -1.66
C CYS A 227 -7.58 -19.84 -2.50
N GLY A 228 -8.76 -19.92 -1.88
CA GLY A 228 -10.05 -19.76 -2.56
C GLY A 228 -10.50 -18.30 -2.76
N LEU A 229 -9.75 -17.32 -2.28
CA LEU A 229 -10.16 -15.92 -2.27
C LEU A 229 -10.00 -15.20 -3.63
N PRO A 230 -8.95 -15.40 -4.44
CA PRO A 230 -8.78 -14.64 -5.68
C PRO A 230 -9.95 -14.74 -6.68
N PRO A 231 -10.50 -15.94 -6.96
CA PRO A 231 -11.67 -16.05 -7.85
C PRO A 231 -12.89 -15.28 -7.31
N ARG A 232 -13.05 -15.19 -5.98
CA ARG A 232 -14.15 -14.43 -5.34
C ARG A 232 -13.97 -12.93 -5.53
N VAL A 233 -12.75 -12.42 -5.35
CA VAL A 233 -12.43 -11.00 -5.57
C VAL A 233 -12.69 -10.60 -7.02
N ARG A 234 -12.22 -11.39 -7.99
CA ARG A 234 -12.48 -11.15 -9.43
C ARG A 234 -13.98 -11.12 -9.76
N LYS A 235 -14.78 -11.97 -9.13
CA LYS A 235 -16.24 -12.00 -9.34
C LYS A 235 -16.92 -10.72 -8.79
N LEU A 236 -16.45 -10.19 -7.66
CA LEU A 236 -16.97 -8.95 -7.08
C LEU A 236 -16.63 -7.73 -7.96
N GLU A 237 -15.42 -7.67 -8.52
CA GLU A 237 -15.01 -6.62 -9.49
C GLU A 237 -16.00 -6.50 -10.65
N SER A 238 -16.39 -7.64 -11.26
CA SER A 238 -17.29 -7.64 -12.42
C SER A 238 -18.67 -7.01 -12.15
N ARG A 239 -19.09 -6.96 -10.87
CA ARG A 239 -20.35 -6.35 -10.44
C ARG A 239 -20.20 -4.86 -10.14
N ALA A 240 -19.04 -4.43 -9.66
CA ALA A 240 -18.77 -3.05 -9.25
C ALA A 240 -18.60 -2.07 -10.43
N LYS A 241 -18.21 -2.56 -11.61
CA LYS A 241 -18.07 -1.79 -12.88
C LYS A 241 -19.36 -1.14 -13.42
N LYS A 242 -20.48 -1.22 -12.69
CA LYS A 242 -21.79 -0.68 -13.08
C LYS A 242 -22.13 0.66 -12.44
N ILE A 243 -21.23 1.27 -11.66
CA ILE A 243 -21.46 2.58 -11.05
C ILE A 243 -21.22 3.66 -12.10
N GLU A 244 -22.18 4.56 -12.28
CA GLU A 244 -22.06 5.66 -13.24
C GLU A 244 -21.04 6.71 -12.77
N PRO A 245 -20.27 7.29 -13.70
CA PRO A 245 -19.33 8.35 -13.39
C PRO A 245 -19.97 9.56 -12.71
N ARG A 246 -19.37 10.04 -11.63
CA ARG A 246 -19.80 11.27 -10.95
C ARG A 246 -18.76 12.37 -11.14
N GLN A 247 -19.22 13.60 -11.36
CA GLN A 247 -18.34 14.77 -11.32
C GLN A 247 -18.03 15.12 -9.87
N VAL A 248 -16.75 15.10 -9.52
CA VAL A 248 -16.24 15.43 -8.19
C VAL A 248 -15.25 16.58 -8.32
N LYS A 249 -15.31 17.52 -7.38
CA LYS A 249 -14.33 18.61 -7.27
C LYS A 249 -13.22 18.18 -6.31
N PHE A 250 -11.98 18.44 -6.69
CA PHE A 250 -10.83 18.22 -5.81
C PHE A 250 -10.15 19.54 -5.48
N SER A 251 -9.97 19.81 -4.19
CA SER A 251 -9.25 20.98 -3.71
C SER A 251 -7.80 21.02 -4.20
N TRP A 252 -7.15 19.84 -4.32
CA TRP A 252 -5.78 19.68 -4.81
C TRP A 252 -5.54 20.20 -6.24
N ILE A 253 -6.60 20.42 -7.03
CA ILE A 253 -6.51 20.95 -8.40
C ILE A 253 -7.36 22.22 -8.56
N PHE A 254 -7.36 23.08 -7.54
CA PHE A 254 -8.09 24.35 -7.55
C PHE A 254 -9.60 24.18 -7.73
N ASN A 255 -10.18 23.16 -7.07
CA ASN A 255 -11.61 22.82 -7.14
C ASN A 255 -12.14 22.51 -8.55
N LYS A 256 -11.25 22.14 -9.48
CA LYS A 256 -11.64 21.64 -10.80
C LYS A 256 -12.40 20.33 -10.67
N GLN A 257 -13.37 20.14 -11.57
CA GLN A 257 -14.15 18.92 -11.66
C GLN A 257 -13.42 17.85 -12.48
N VAL A 258 -13.42 16.63 -11.96
CA VAL A 258 -12.99 15.43 -12.65
C VAL A 258 -14.06 14.35 -12.51
N SER A 259 -14.11 13.48 -13.51
CA SER A 259 -15.08 12.39 -13.53
C SER A 259 -14.49 11.20 -12.77
N ALA A 260 -14.96 11.03 -11.53
CA ALA A 260 -14.69 9.87 -10.68
C ALA A 260 -15.55 8.70 -11.14
#